data_AF-A0A268EIE5-F1
#
_entry.id   AF-A0A268EIE5-F1
#
_cell.length_a   1.000
_cell.length_b   1.000
_cell.length_c   1.000
_cell.angle_alpha   90.00
_cell.angle_beta   90.00
_cell.angle_gamma   90.00
#
_symmetry.space_group_name_H-M   'P 1'
#
loop_
_entity.id
_entity.type
_entity.pdbx_description
1 polymer ?
#
loop_
_entity_poly.entity_id
_entity_poly.type
_entity_poly.pdbx_seq_one_letter_code
_entity_poly.pdbx_strand_id
1 'polypeptide(L)' 'MKGDIIVDRLNRQELEELGKLAAAEARKSAQKANTFFSYSENGKVIREYPDGRKTEVTYDERGQFKEIPTP' A
#
# COMPACT_ATOMS: atom_id res chain seq x y z
N MET A 1 22.57 16.21 -32.96
CA MET A 1 22.74 15.82 -31.54
C MET A 1 21.46 15.16 -31.07
N LYS A 2 21.43 13.83 -30.96
CA LYS A 2 20.39 13.15 -30.16
C LYS A 2 20.94 13.18 -28.73
N GLY A 3 20.27 13.91 -27.84
CA GLY A 3 20.62 13.89 -26.43
C GLY A 3 20.27 12.52 -25.87
N ASP A 4 21.28 11.82 -25.39
CA ASP A 4 21.07 10.60 -24.62
C ASP A 4 20.30 10.99 -23.36
N ILE A 5 19.05 10.52 -23.26
CA ILE A 5 18.30 10.60 -22.01
C ILE A 5 19.02 9.64 -21.06
N ILE A 6 19.88 10.17 -20.20
CA ILE A 6 20.37 9.43 -19.05
C ILE A 6 19.17 9.25 -18.12
N VAL A 7 18.53 8.08 -18.22
CA VAL A 7 17.61 7.63 -17.20
C VAL A 7 18.49 7.26 -16.01
N ASP A 8 18.65 8.18 -15.07
CA ASP A 8 19.37 7.89 -13.84
C ASP A 8 18.62 6.76 -13.12
N ARG A 9 19.30 5.62 -12.99
CA ARG A 9 18.72 4.44 -12.35
C ARG A 9 18.72 4.69 -10.86
N LEU A 10 17.53 4.72 -10.26
CA LEU A 10 17.38 4.78 -8.82
C LEU A 10 18.15 3.65 -8.14
N ASN A 11 18.93 4.00 -7.12
CA ASN A 11 19.53 3.04 -6.24
C ASN A 11 18.49 2.47 -5.26
N ARG A 12 18.87 1.45 -4.49
CA ARG A 12 17.95 0.77 -3.57
C ARG A 12 17.35 1.71 -2.52
N GLN A 13 18.15 2.62 -1.98
CA GLN A 13 17.71 3.55 -0.94
C GLN A 13 16.71 4.56 -1.49
N GLU A 14 17.02 5.14 -2.65
CA GLU A 14 16.11 6.08 -3.33
C GLU A 14 14.76 5.42 -3.67
N LEU A 15 14.82 4.16 -4.15
CA LEU A 15 13.61 3.38 -4.42
C LEU A 15 12.79 3.12 -3.15
N GLU A 16 13.44 2.83 -2.04
CA GLU A 16 12.78 2.60 -0.75
C GLU A 16 12.13 3.89 -0.21
N GLU A 17 12.84 5.01 -0.28
CA GLU A 17 12.33 6.33 0.13
C GLU A 17 11.12 6.75 -0.71
N LEU A 18 11.21 6.62 -2.03
CA LEU A 18 10.08 6.88 -2.94
C LEU A 18 8.90 5.94 -2.68
N GLY A 19 9.17 4.66 -2.38
CA GLY A 19 8.13 3.70 -2.01
C GLY A 19 7.40 4.10 -0.73
N LYS A 20 8.13 4.55 0.31
CA LYS A 20 7.54 5.06 1.57
C LYS A 20 6.66 6.29 1.32
N LEU A 21 7.14 7.23 0.52
CA LEU A 21 6.39 8.45 0.16
C LEU A 21 5.12 8.12 -0.62
N ALA A 22 5.21 7.24 -1.62
CA ALA A 22 4.07 6.81 -2.41
C ALA A 22 3.00 6.11 -1.55
N ALA A 23 3.42 5.23 -0.64
CA ALA A 23 2.51 4.56 0.29
C ALA A 23 1.82 5.55 1.24
N ALA A 24 2.55 6.55 1.75
CA ALA A 24 1.98 7.58 2.62
C ALA A 24 0.93 8.44 1.89
N GLU A 25 1.19 8.84 0.64
CA GLU A 25 0.23 9.62 -0.13
C GLU A 25 -1.00 8.78 -0.52
N ALA A 26 -0.82 7.49 -0.85
CA ALA A 26 -1.94 6.58 -1.10
C ALA A 26 -2.86 6.44 0.13
N ARG A 27 -2.28 6.30 1.34
CA ARG A 27 -3.04 6.26 2.60
C ARG A 27 -3.80 7.56 2.83
N LYS A 28 -3.16 8.71 2.65
CA LYS A 28 -3.80 10.02 2.80
C LYS A 28 -4.93 10.24 1.80
N SER A 29 -4.73 9.82 0.55
CA SER A 29 -5.75 9.86 -0.51
C SER A 29 -6.96 9.00 -0.15
N ALA A 30 -6.73 7.76 0.32
CA ALA A 30 -7.79 6.87 0.75
C ALA A 30 -8.63 7.45 1.91
N GLN A 31 -7.97 8.03 2.92
CA GLN A 31 -8.65 8.73 4.03
C GLN A 31 -9.52 9.88 3.54
N LYS A 32 -8.99 10.76 2.67
CA LYS A 32 -9.75 11.86 2.08
C LYS A 32 -10.95 11.39 1.25
N ALA A 33 -10.81 10.27 0.56
CA ALA A 33 -11.85 9.66 -0.24
C ALA A 33 -12.83 8.78 0.56
N ASN A 34 -12.68 8.71 1.89
CA ASN A 34 -13.47 7.86 2.77
C ASN A 34 -13.48 6.38 2.34
N THR A 35 -12.32 5.86 1.91
CA THR A 35 -12.11 4.46 1.53
C THR A 35 -10.94 3.84 2.29
N PHE A 36 -10.79 2.52 2.21
CA PHE A 36 -9.72 1.80 2.89
C PHE A 36 -8.39 1.87 2.13
N PHE A 37 -7.28 1.72 2.86
CA PHE A 37 -5.95 1.47 2.32
C PHE A 37 -5.49 0.08 2.76
N SER A 38 -4.87 -0.68 1.85
CA SER A 38 -4.36 -2.03 2.14
C SER A 38 -2.84 -2.07 2.15
N TYR A 39 -2.25 -2.78 3.11
CA TYR A 39 -0.82 -3.00 3.20
C TYR A 39 -0.51 -4.40 3.73
N SER A 40 0.73 -4.84 3.54
CA SER A 40 1.20 -6.11 4.11
C SER A 40 1.93 -5.89 5.42
N GLU A 41 1.61 -6.69 6.43
CA GLU A 41 2.26 -6.66 7.75
C GLU A 41 2.37 -8.10 8.27
N ASN A 42 3.59 -8.55 8.57
CA ASN A 42 3.86 -9.91 9.07
C ASN A 42 3.24 -11.04 8.22
N GLY A 43 3.26 -10.89 6.89
CA GLY A 43 2.70 -11.87 5.95
C GLY A 43 1.18 -11.82 5.81
N LYS A 44 0.50 -10.88 6.47
CA LYS A 44 -0.94 -10.66 6.40
C LYS A 44 -1.26 -9.43 5.56
N VAL A 45 -2.43 -9.42 4.93
CA VAL A 45 -2.97 -8.21 4.28
C VAL A 45 -3.86 -7.50 5.29
N ILE A 46 -3.53 -6.26 5.61
CA ILE A 46 -4.28 -5.42 6.53
C ILE A 46 -5.01 -4.33 5.74
N ARG A 47 -6.30 -4.16 5.97
CA ARG A 47 -7.09 -3.00 5.55
C ARG A 47 -7.22 -2.04 6.72
N GLU A 48 -6.87 -0.78 6.51
CA GLU A 48 -7.15 0.31 7.43
C GLU A 48 -8.25 1.20 6.85
N TYR A 49 -9.28 1.43 7.65
CA TYR A 49 -10.44 2.24 7.30
C TYR A 49 -10.29 3.69 7.79
N PRO A 50 -11.05 4.64 7.22
CA PRO A 50 -11.01 6.05 7.63
C PRO A 50 -11.35 6.31 9.11
N ASP A 51 -12.13 5.42 9.72
CA ASP A 51 -12.50 5.45 11.14
C ASP A 51 -11.37 4.91 12.07
N GLY A 52 -10.25 4.49 11.50
CA GLY A 52 -9.11 3.91 12.21
C GLY A 52 -9.25 2.40 12.47
N ARG A 53 -10.38 1.77 12.12
CA ARG A 53 -10.57 0.32 12.22
C ARG A 53 -9.61 -0.39 11.29
N LYS A 54 -9.06 -1.51 11.76
CA LYS A 54 -8.18 -2.38 10.98
C LYS A 54 -8.74 -3.79 10.90
N THR A 55 -8.62 -4.40 9.73
CA THR A 55 -9.01 -5.80 9.50
C THR A 55 -7.92 -6.54 8.74
N GLU A 56 -7.68 -7.79 9.11
CA GLU A 56 -6.94 -8.75 8.30
C GLU A 56 -7.87 -9.29 7.20
N VAL A 57 -7.37 -9.31 5.96
CA VAL A 57 -8.07 -9.87 4.81
C VAL A 57 -7.50 -11.25 4.50
N THR A 58 -8.38 -12.24 4.46
CA THR A 58 -8.07 -13.62 4.07
C THR A 58 -8.92 -14.00 2.85
N TYR A 59 -8.42 -14.89 2.00
CA TYR A 59 -9.14 -15.40 0.83
C TYR A 59 -9.37 -16.90 0.96
N ASP A 60 -10.56 -17.37 0.60
CA ASP A 60 -10.84 -18.80 0.50
C ASP A 60 -10.39 -19.39 -0.85
N GLU A 61 -10.53 -20.71 -1.00
CA GLU A 61 -10.15 -21.44 -2.23
C GLU A 61 -10.94 -21.02 -3.48
N ARG A 62 -12.05 -20.30 -3.29
CA ARG A 62 -12.91 -19.77 -4.36
C ARG A 62 -12.63 -18.30 -4.66
N GLY A 63 -11.64 -17.70 -3.99
CA GLY A 63 -11.26 -16.30 -4.12
C GLY A 63 -12.21 -15.33 -3.41
N GLN A 64 -13.12 -15.80 -2.56
CA GLN A 64 -13.95 -14.93 -1.73
C GLN A 64 -13.14 -14.45 -0.54
N PHE A 65 -13.26 -13.16 -0.22
CA PHE A 65 -12.53 -12.58 0.91
C PHE A 65 -13.35 -12.58 2.19
N LYS A 66 -12.67 -12.72 3.32
CA LYS A 66 -13.19 -12.51 4.66
C LYS A 66 -12.33 -11.49 5.39
N GLU A 67 -12.97 -10.61 6.15
CA GLU A 67 -12.31 -9.67 7.04
C GLU A 67 -12.39 -10.12 8.49
N ILE A 68 -11.26 -10.07 9.18
CA ILE A 68 -11.12 -10.42 10.59
C ILE A 68 -10.59 -9.17 11.32
N PRO A 69 -11.33 -8.60 12.29
CA PRO A 69 -10.82 -7.47 13.07
C PRO A 69 -9.46 -7.79 13.70
N THR A 70 -8.49 -6.88 13.52
CA THR A 70 -7.22 -7.00 14.24
C THR A 70 -7.41 -6.56 15.70
N PRO A 71 -6.76 -7.22 16.67
CA PRO A 71 -6.75 -6.77 18.08
C PRO A 71 -6.25 -5.33 18.25
#